data_AF-A0A7C6Z573-F1
#
_entry.id   AF-A0A7C6Z573-F1
#
_cell.length_a   1.000
_cell.length_b   1.000
_cell.length_c   1.000
_cell.angle_alpha   90.00
_cell.angle_beta   90.00
_cell.angle_gamma   90.00
#
_symmetry.space_group_name_H-M   'P 1'
#
loop_
_entity.id
_entity.type
_entity.pdbx_description
1 polymer ?
#
loop_
_entity_poly.entity_id
_entity_poly.type
_entity_poly.pdbx_seq_one_letter_code
_entity_poly.pdbx_strand_id
1 'polypeptide(L)'
;MTKSRTDILAGLACIVVALVFYVQGIGLSPEADLYPKILEIFITVMGVFLMIRGGLTAKTSSQVEEVDFDRIKGVVIVIASVLYVAAIYYIGFYVSTFFFLALCSWYLSQKGLNIRAFSVSVGFGLFLTVLLYLLFTAILKVPTPEGILF
;
A
#
# COMPACT_ATOMS: atom_id res chain seq x y z
N MET A 1 -13.47 9.85 -17.45
CA MET A 1 -13.09 11.00 -16.59
C MET A 1 -11.92 11.73 -17.23
N THR A 2 -11.66 13.01 -16.93
CA THR A 2 -10.45 13.69 -17.44
C THR A 2 -9.26 13.45 -16.50
N LYS A 3 -8.03 13.44 -17.04
CA LYS A 3 -6.82 13.06 -16.27
C LYS A 3 -6.61 13.96 -15.06
N SER A 4 -6.92 15.24 -15.27
CA SER A 4 -6.99 16.26 -14.23
C SER A 4 -7.95 15.92 -13.08
N ARG A 5 -9.18 15.45 -13.38
CA ARG A 5 -10.15 15.08 -12.34
C ARG A 5 -9.73 13.85 -11.55
N THR A 6 -9.14 12.85 -12.22
CA THR A 6 -8.63 11.64 -11.56
C THR A 6 -7.46 11.97 -10.64
N ASP A 7 -6.51 12.80 -11.08
CA ASP A 7 -5.39 13.25 -10.25
C ASP A 7 -5.87 14.05 -9.02
N ILE A 8 -6.86 14.94 -9.18
CA ILE A 8 -7.45 15.69 -8.07
C ILE A 8 -8.16 14.75 -7.08
N LEU A 9 -8.97 13.81 -7.57
CA LEU A 9 -9.68 12.84 -6.71
C LEU A 9 -8.72 11.91 -5.97
N ALA A 10 -7.70 11.39 -6.65
CA ALA A 10 -6.66 10.58 -6.03
C ALA A 10 -5.90 11.39 -4.97
N GLY A 11 -5.53 12.64 -5.28
CA GLY A 11 -4.88 13.53 -4.33
C GLY A 11 -5.74 13.80 -3.09
N LEU A 12 -7.04 14.09 -3.27
CA LEU A 12 -7.97 14.26 -2.17
C LEU A 12 -8.09 12.99 -1.31
N ALA A 13 -8.19 11.82 -1.94
CA ALA A 13 -8.23 10.54 -1.23
C ALA A 13 -6.97 10.32 -0.38
N CYS A 14 -5.78 10.63 -0.91
CA CYS A 14 -4.53 10.58 -0.13
C CYS A 14 -4.59 11.49 1.11
N ILE A 15 -5.07 12.74 0.97
CA ILE A 15 -5.19 13.66 2.11
C ILE A 15 -6.18 13.12 3.16
N VAL A 16 -7.33 12.59 2.74
CA VAL A 16 -8.31 11.98 3.65
C VAL A 16 -7.69 10.80 4.41
N VAL A 17 -6.97 9.92 3.71
CA VAL A 17 -6.27 8.80 4.35
C VAL A 17 -5.24 9.30 5.36
N ALA A 18 -4.39 10.27 5.00
CA ALA A 18 -3.40 10.83 5.91
C ALA A 18 -4.05 11.43 7.17
N LEU A 19 -5.16 12.17 7.03
CA LEU A 19 -5.91 12.73 8.16
C LEU A 19 -6.50 11.64 9.07
N VAL A 20 -7.05 10.57 8.49
CA VAL A 20 -7.61 9.45 9.25
C VAL A 20 -6.53 8.75 10.07
N PHE A 21 -5.34 8.54 9.48
CA PHE A 21 -4.19 7.97 10.19
C PHE A 21 -3.68 8.91 11.29
N TYR A 22 -3.57 10.21 11.00
CA TYR A 22 -3.16 11.20 11.99
C TYR A 22 -4.06 11.18 13.24
N VAL A 23 -5.39 11.12 13.06
CA VAL A 23 -6.33 11.05 14.19
C VAL A 23 -6.18 9.74 14.98
N GLN A 24 -5.93 8.61 14.30
CA GLN A 24 -5.68 7.33 14.97
C GLN A 24 -4.33 7.31 15.71
N GLY A 25 -3.34 8.08 15.23
CA GLY A 25 -2.00 8.17 15.80
C GLY A 25 -1.90 8.94 17.13
N ILE A 26 -2.87 9.80 17.46
CA ILE A 26 -2.83 10.68 18.66
C ILE A 26 -2.66 9.88 19.98
N GLY A 27 -3.12 8.63 20.02
CA GLY A 27 -3.02 7.76 21.21
C GLY A 27 -1.80 6.84 21.26
N LEU A 28 -0.91 6.88 20.26
CA LEU A 28 0.22 5.95 20.16
C LEU A 28 1.42 6.43 21.00
N SER A 29 2.23 5.48 21.46
CA SER A 29 3.52 5.81 22.09
C SER A 29 4.45 6.48 21.05
N PRO A 30 5.39 7.36 21.47
CA PRO A 30 6.29 8.04 20.53
C PRO A 30 7.07 7.09 19.61
N GLU A 31 7.41 5.90 20.09
CA GLU A 31 8.12 4.85 19.35
C GLU A 31 7.24 4.19 18.27
N ALA A 32 5.97 3.93 18.60
CA ALA A 32 4.99 3.35 17.67
C ALA A 32 4.47 4.38 16.64
N ASP A 33 4.52 5.66 16.99
CA ASP A 33 3.98 6.78 16.20
C ASP A 33 4.95 7.32 15.13
N LEU A 34 6.26 7.05 15.29
CA LEU A 34 7.27 7.54 14.34
C LEU A 34 7.03 7.03 12.92
N TYR A 35 6.69 5.75 12.76
CA TYR A 35 6.44 5.16 11.45
C TYR A 35 5.17 5.69 10.76
N PRO A 36 3.99 5.68 11.41
CA PRO A 36 2.79 6.32 10.86
C PRO A 36 3.01 7.77 10.44
N LYS A 37 3.66 8.58 11.27
CA LYS A 37 3.97 9.98 10.94
C LYS A 37 4.79 10.16 9.67
N ILE A 38 5.81 9.33 9.47
CA ILE A 38 6.62 9.39 8.25
C ILE A 38 5.76 9.06 7.03
N LEU A 39 4.92 8.02 7.11
CA LEU A 39 3.99 7.67 6.02
C LEU A 39 2.96 8.77 5.76
N GLU A 40 2.39 9.36 6.81
CA GLU A 40 1.45 10.49 6.69
C GLU A 40 2.06 11.65 5.92
N ILE A 41 3.33 11.98 6.19
CA ILE A 41 4.06 13.02 5.45
C ILE A 41 4.18 12.65 3.98
N PHE A 42 4.64 11.43 3.65
CA PHE A 42 4.78 11.00 2.25
C PHE A 42 3.45 10.99 1.50
N ILE A 43 2.39 10.45 2.12
CA ILE A 43 1.04 10.40 1.55
C ILE A 43 0.49 11.82 1.34
N THR A 44 0.71 12.71 2.31
CA THR A 44 0.28 14.12 2.22
C THR A 44 1.00 14.84 1.08
N VAL A 45 2.33 14.69 0.99
CA VAL A 45 3.13 15.28 -0.10
C VAL A 45 2.69 14.77 -1.46
N MET A 46 2.46 13.45 -1.59
CA MET A 46 1.95 12.86 -2.82
C MET A 46 0.55 13.37 -3.18
N GLY A 47 -0.34 13.48 -2.18
CA GLY A 47 -1.69 14.01 -2.35
C GLY A 47 -1.69 15.45 -2.86
N VAL A 48 -0.87 16.31 -2.25
CA VAL A 48 -0.67 17.70 -2.68
C VAL A 48 -0.10 17.76 -4.11
N PHE A 49 0.91 16.95 -4.40
CA PHE A 49 1.51 16.88 -5.74
C PHE A 49 0.47 16.51 -6.81
N LEU A 50 -0.36 15.49 -6.56
CA LEU A 50 -1.41 15.07 -7.49
C LEU A 50 -2.47 16.16 -7.70
N MET A 51 -2.87 16.87 -6.64
CA MET A 51 -3.82 17.99 -6.76
C MET A 51 -3.25 19.15 -7.59
N ILE A 52 -1.98 19.53 -7.36
CA ILE A 52 -1.29 20.57 -8.13
C ILE A 52 -1.19 20.15 -9.61
N ARG A 53 -0.71 18.93 -9.87
CA ARG A 53 -0.59 18.39 -11.23
C ARG A 53 -1.94 18.34 -11.94
N GLY A 54 -2.98 17.91 -11.25
CA GLY A 54 -4.34 17.86 -11.76
C GLY A 54 -4.87 19.27 -12.09
N GLY A 55 -4.62 20.26 -11.24
CA GLY A 55 -4.97 21.67 -11.50
C GLY A 55 -4.23 22.28 -12.69
N LEU A 56 -2.92 22.01 -12.81
CA LEU A 56 -2.10 22.48 -13.94
C LEU A 56 -2.47 21.82 -15.27
N THR A 57 -2.85 20.53 -15.23
CA THR A 57 -3.23 19.76 -16.42
C THR A 57 -4.71 19.95 -16.80
N ALA A 58 -5.50 20.68 -16.00
CA ALA A 58 -6.93 20.90 -16.24
C ALA A 58 -7.24 21.55 -17.60
N LYS A 59 -6.30 22.34 -18.15
CA LYS A 59 -6.43 22.99 -19.46
C LYS A 59 -6.05 22.08 -20.64
N THR A 60 -5.25 21.05 -20.40
CA THR A 60 -4.91 20.03 -21.40
C THR A 60 -5.90 18.88 -21.24
N SER A 61 -7.08 19.03 -21.85
CA SER A 61 -8.10 17.99 -21.91
C SER A 61 -7.63 16.83 -22.80
N SER A 62 -6.70 16.03 -22.28
CA SER A 62 -6.48 14.68 -22.76
C SER A 62 -7.58 13.81 -22.16
N GLN A 63 -8.34 13.11 -23.01
CA GLN A 63 -9.18 12.03 -22.54
C GLN A 63 -8.28 11.04 -21.80
N VAL A 64 -8.72 10.60 -20.61
CA VAL A 64 -8.06 9.51 -19.91
C VAL A 64 -8.20 8.30 -20.82
N GLU A 65 -7.08 7.69 -21.22
CA GLU A 65 -7.13 6.30 -21.67
C GLU A 65 -7.97 5.56 -20.65
N GLU A 66 -9.06 4.93 -21.09
CA GLU A 66 -9.87 4.12 -20.20
C GLU A 66 -8.92 3.13 -19.53
N VAL A 67 -8.65 3.37 -18.24
CA VAL A 67 -7.99 2.38 -17.42
C VAL A 67 -9.01 1.27 -17.37
N ASP A 68 -8.74 0.20 -18.10
CA ASP A 68 -9.49 -1.05 -18.00
C ASP A 68 -9.26 -1.60 -16.60
N PHE A 69 -9.99 -1.02 -15.65
CA PHE A 69 -9.96 -1.42 -14.27
C PHE A 69 -10.68 -2.75 -14.22
N ASP A 70 -9.88 -3.80 -14.23
CA ASP A 70 -10.34 -5.16 -14.04
C ASP A 70 -10.98 -5.25 -12.64
N ARG A 71 -12.30 -5.06 -12.60
CA ARG A 71 -13.10 -5.05 -11.37
C ARG A 71 -12.94 -6.36 -10.61
N ILE A 72 -12.72 -7.47 -11.33
CA ILE A 72 -12.51 -8.78 -10.73
C ILE A 72 -11.19 -8.76 -9.97
N LYS A 73 -10.11 -8.28 -10.58
CA LYS A 73 -8.83 -8.12 -9.87
C LYS A 73 -8.96 -7.24 -8.65
N GLY A 74 -9.68 -6.12 -8.77
CA GLY A 74 -9.96 -5.23 -7.65
C GLY A 74 -10.65 -5.95 -6.48
N VAL A 75 -11.74 -6.68 -6.74
CA VAL A 75 -12.48 -7.44 -5.73
C VAL A 75 -11.61 -8.53 -5.09
N VAL A 76 -10.81 -9.24 -5.89
CA VAL A 76 -9.89 -10.27 -5.39
C VAL A 76 -8.85 -9.68 -4.43
N ILE A 77 -8.29 -8.50 -4.74
CA ILE A 77 -7.33 -7.83 -3.85
C ILE A 77 -7.98 -7.36 -2.54
N VAL A 78 -9.24 -6.91 -2.58
CA VAL A 78 -9.98 -6.56 -1.36
C VAL A 78 -10.18 -7.79 -0.47
N ILE A 79 -10.62 -8.91 -1.06
CA ILE A 79 -10.79 -10.18 -0.32
C ILE A 79 -9.44 -10.66 0.23
N ALA A 80 -8.38 -10.61 -0.57
CA ALA A 80 -7.03 -10.99 -0.14
C ALA A 80 -6.54 -10.12 1.04
N SER A 81 -6.88 -8.83 1.05
CA SER A 81 -6.54 -7.92 2.16
C SER A 81 -7.28 -8.29 3.45
N VAL A 82 -8.55 -8.68 3.37
CA VAL A 82 -9.32 -9.15 4.54
C VAL A 82 -8.75 -10.46 5.07
N LEU A 83 -8.42 -11.40 4.18
CA LEU A 83 -7.80 -12.67 4.56
C LEU A 83 -6.41 -12.46 5.17
N TYR A 84 -5.65 -11.48 4.68
CA TYR A 84 -4.34 -11.12 5.22
C TYR A 84 -4.46 -10.65 6.68
N VAL A 85 -5.46 -9.84 7.03
CA VAL A 85 -5.68 -9.44 8.43
C VAL A 85 -5.87 -10.66 9.33
N ALA A 86 -6.67 -11.64 8.92
CA ALA A 86 -6.82 -12.88 9.68
C ALA A 86 -5.50 -13.67 9.76
N ALA A 87 -4.76 -13.76 8.64
CA ALA A 87 -3.48 -14.45 8.58
C ALA A 87 -2.44 -13.85 9.54
N ILE A 88 -2.38 -12.53 9.71
CA ILE A 88 -1.47 -11.88 10.67
C ILE A 88 -1.67 -12.43 12.09
N TYR A 89 -2.91 -12.62 12.53
CA TYR A 89 -3.22 -13.12 13.88
C TYR A 89 -2.91 -14.60 14.07
N TYR A 90 -3.11 -15.45 13.06
CA TYR A 90 -2.95 -16.89 13.20
C TYR A 90 -1.58 -17.40 12.75
N ILE A 91 -1.04 -16.86 11.66
CA ILE A 91 0.19 -17.32 11.02
C ILE A 91 1.37 -16.51 11.53
N GLY A 92 1.22 -15.19 11.68
CA GLY A 92 2.29 -14.28 12.09
C GLY A 92 2.50 -13.18 11.07
N PHE A 93 2.93 -12.00 11.53
CA PHE A 93 3.02 -10.80 10.71
C PHE A 93 3.95 -10.97 9.50
N TYR A 94 5.19 -11.43 9.71
CA TYR A 94 6.20 -11.48 8.65
C TYR A 94 5.86 -12.50 7.56
N VAL A 95 5.45 -13.71 7.96
CA VAL A 95 5.09 -14.77 7.02
C VAL A 95 3.88 -14.35 6.20
N SER A 96 2.84 -13.82 6.86
CA SER A 96 1.63 -13.35 6.18
C SER A 96 1.92 -12.20 5.22
N THR A 97 2.76 -11.25 5.62
CA THR A 97 3.16 -10.11 4.79
C THR A 97 3.92 -10.56 3.55
N PHE A 98 4.87 -11.48 3.69
CA PHE A 98 5.64 -12.01 2.57
C PHE A 98 4.72 -12.63 1.51
N PHE A 99 3.84 -13.54 1.92
CA PHE A 99 2.93 -14.21 0.99
C PHE A 99 1.92 -13.24 0.39
N PHE A 100 1.36 -12.33 1.20
CA PHE A 100 0.44 -11.31 0.70
C PHE A 100 1.08 -10.46 -0.40
N LEU A 101 2.28 -9.92 -0.16
CA LEU A 101 2.99 -9.09 -1.13
C LEU A 101 3.39 -9.87 -2.39
N ALA A 102 3.94 -11.08 -2.22
CA ALA A 102 4.37 -11.89 -3.35
C ALA A 102 3.19 -12.32 -4.24
N LEU A 103 2.08 -12.78 -3.64
CA LEU A 103 0.91 -13.26 -4.37
C LEU A 103 0.13 -12.10 -5.01
N CYS A 104 -0.07 -10.99 -4.31
CA CYS A 104 -0.76 -9.83 -4.88
C CYS A 104 0.06 -9.20 -6.01
N SER A 105 1.38 -9.05 -5.84
CA SER A 105 2.26 -8.52 -6.88
C SER A 105 2.27 -9.42 -8.12
N TRP A 106 2.28 -10.74 -7.94
CA TRP A 106 2.20 -11.69 -9.05
C TRP A 106 0.86 -11.61 -9.77
N TYR A 107 -0.24 -11.59 -9.02
CA TYR A 107 -1.60 -11.54 -9.55
C TYR A 107 -1.90 -10.24 -10.31
N LEU A 108 -1.38 -9.11 -9.82
CA LEU A 108 -1.51 -7.80 -10.45
C LEU A 108 -0.52 -7.58 -11.60
N SER A 109 0.40 -8.51 -11.85
CA SER A 109 1.42 -8.35 -12.88
C SER A 109 0.81 -8.20 -14.27
N GLN A 110 1.09 -7.07 -14.93
CA GLN A 110 0.67 -6.82 -16.31
C GLN A 110 1.36 -7.73 -17.33
N LYS A 111 2.45 -8.40 -16.93
CA LYS A 111 3.20 -9.35 -17.77
C LYS A 111 2.61 -10.76 -17.79
N GLY A 112 1.46 -10.97 -17.14
CA GLY A 112 0.76 -12.24 -17.01
C GLY A 112 1.32 -13.15 -15.90
N LEU A 113 0.59 -14.24 -15.61
CA LEU A 113 0.90 -15.20 -14.55
C LEU A 113 1.96 -16.22 -14.99
N ASN A 114 3.17 -15.75 -15.32
CA ASN A 114 4.28 -16.61 -15.73
C ASN A 114 5.33 -16.77 -14.61
N ILE A 115 6.22 -17.75 -14.77
CA ILE A 115 7.26 -18.07 -13.79
C ILE A 115 8.23 -16.91 -13.54
N ARG A 116 8.52 -16.10 -14.57
CA ARG A 116 9.40 -14.92 -14.42
C ARG A 116 8.74 -13.85 -13.56
N ALA A 117 7.45 -13.57 -13.80
CA ALA A 117 6.67 -12.65 -12.99
C ALA A 117 6.56 -13.16 -11.55
N PHE A 118 6.39 -14.47 -11.35
CA PHE A 118 6.38 -15.08 -10.02
C PHE A 118 7.72 -14.86 -9.29
N SER A 119 8.85 -15.17 -9.93
CA SER A 119 10.18 -14.98 -9.33
C SER A 119 10.45 -13.52 -8.95
N VAL A 120 10.07 -12.56 -9.82
CA VAL A 120 10.19 -11.13 -9.51
C VAL A 120 9.30 -10.75 -8.32
N SER A 121 8.08 -11.29 -8.26
CA SER A 121 7.13 -10.99 -7.19
C SER A 121 7.55 -11.58 -5.84
N VAL A 122 8.12 -12.79 -5.85
CA VAL A 122 8.74 -13.42 -4.66
C VAL A 122 9.93 -12.59 -4.19
N GLY A 123 10.81 -12.16 -5.11
CA GLY A 123 11.93 -11.29 -4.77
C GLY A 123 11.48 -9.96 -4.16
N PHE A 124 10.44 -9.34 -4.73
CA PHE A 124 9.82 -8.13 -4.19
C PHE A 124 9.22 -8.34 -2.80
N GLY A 125 8.44 -9.40 -2.61
CA GLY A 125 7.83 -9.74 -1.32
C GLY A 125 8.88 -10.00 -0.25
N LEU A 126 9.95 -10.74 -0.59
CA LEU A 126 11.06 -11.01 0.32
C LEU A 126 11.78 -9.71 0.70
N PHE A 127 12.14 -8.90 -0.29
CA PHE A 127 12.84 -7.63 -0.08
C PHE A 127 12.05 -6.69 0.85
N LEU A 128 10.76 -6.47 0.57
CA LEU A 128 9.94 -5.61 1.42
C LEU A 128 9.73 -6.19 2.83
N THR A 129 9.53 -7.50 2.95
CA THR A 129 9.38 -8.14 4.28
C THR A 129 10.65 -7.99 5.11
N VAL A 130 11.83 -8.16 4.49
CA VAL A 130 13.12 -7.93 5.16
C VAL A 130 13.27 -6.46 5.57
N LEU A 131 12.90 -5.51 4.71
CA LEU A 131 12.91 -4.09 5.08
C LEU A 131 11.99 -3.80 6.25
N LEU A 132 10.79 -4.38 6.28
CA LEU A 132 9.86 -4.23 7.40
C LEU A 132 10.40 -4.86 8.68
N TYR A 133 11.06 -6.02 8.60
CA TYR A 133 11.73 -6.63 9.75
C TYR A 133 12.83 -5.72 10.31
N LEU A 134 13.71 -5.21 9.43
CA LEU A 134 14.76 -4.27 9.86
C LEU A 134 14.16 -3.01 10.49
N LEU A 135 13.09 -2.47 9.91
CA LEU A 135 12.45 -1.27 10.44
C LEU A 135 11.76 -1.53 11.77
N PHE A 136 10.87 -2.52 11.85
CA PHE A 136 10.02 -2.72 13.02
C PHE A 136 10.75 -3.44 14.16
N THR A 137 11.49 -4.51 13.85
CA THR A 137 12.19 -5.29 14.88
C THR A 137 13.52 -4.66 15.26
N ALA A 138 14.36 -4.32 14.26
CA ALA A 138 15.74 -3.93 14.54
C ALA A 138 15.88 -2.43 14.90
N ILE A 139 15.19 -1.54 14.19
CA ILE A 139 15.30 -0.09 14.39
C ILE A 139 14.30 0.40 15.43
N LEU A 140 13.00 0.13 15.24
CA LEU A 140 11.93 0.66 16.08
C LEU A 140 11.66 -0.19 17.33
N LYS A 141 12.09 -1.46 17.35
CA LYS A 141 11.89 -2.41 18.47
C LYS A 141 10.43 -2.55 18.91
N VAL A 142 9.50 -2.47 17.96
CA VAL A 142 8.06 -2.59 18.20
C VAL A 142 7.66 -4.06 18.10
N PRO A 143 6.89 -4.61 19.06
CA PRO A 143 6.38 -5.97 18.97
C PRO A 143 5.39 -6.11 17.80
N THR A 144 5.65 -7.06 16.91
CA THR A 144 4.71 -7.45 15.85
C THR A 144 3.85 -8.62 16.30
N PRO A 145 2.63 -8.79 15.75
CA PRO A 145 1.81 -9.97 16.05
C PRO A 145 2.55 -11.27 15.73
N GLU A 146 2.85 -12.03 16.79
CA GLU A 146 3.41 -13.37 16.70
C GLU A 146 2.27 -14.37 16.49
N GLY A 147 2.35 -15.14 15.41
CA GLY A 147 1.41 -16.23 15.15
C GLY A 147 2.01 -17.59 15.51
N ILE A 148 1.48 -18.65 14.89
CA ILE A 148 2.10 -19.99 14.99
C ILE A 148 3.52 -19.98 14.42
N LEU A 149 3.77 -19.10 13.44
CA LEU A 149 5.06 -18.91 12.80
C LEU A 149 5.55 -17.48 13.05
N PHE A 150 5.94 -17.23 14.32
CA PHE A 150 6.64 -16.03 14.81
C PHE A 150 6.01 -14.68 14.40
#